data_AF-A0A5K1AN43-F1
#
_entry.id   AF-A0A5K1AN43-F1
#
_cell.length_a   1.000
_cell.length_b   1.000
_cell.length_c   1.000
_cell.angle_alpha   90.00
_cell.angle_beta   90.00
_cell.angle_gamma   90.00
#
_symmetry.space_group_name_H-M   'P 1'
#
loop_
_entity.id
_entity.type
_entity.pdbx_description
1 polymer ?
#
loop_
_entity_poly.entity_id
_entity_poly.type
_entity_poly.pdbx_seq_one_letter_code
_entity_poly.pdbx_strand_id
1 'polypeptide(L)' 'MLRDALFYKDAFQHLAFVDANYTNLLSDDEWSYATTLCRFLKLFYNVTNIFSATRNITANM' A
#
# COMPACT_ATOMS: atom_id res chain seq x y z
N MET A 1 -3.20 0.24 -5.64
CA MET A 1 -4.07 1.22 -4.95
C MET A 1 -3.35 1.93 -3.80
N LEU A 2 -3.05 1.31 -2.64
CA LEU A 2 -2.39 2.05 -1.52
C LEU A 2 -0.92 2.40 -1.80
N ARG A 3 -0.12 1.45 -2.30
CA ARG A 3 1.27 1.70 -2.69
C ARG A 3 1.39 2.83 -3.71
N ASP A 4 0.45 2.88 -4.65
CA ASP A 4 0.45 3.88 -5.71
C ASP A 4 0.08 5.26 -5.15
N ALA A 5 -0.85 5.32 -4.20
CA ALA A 5 -1.23 6.55 -3.51
C ALA A 5 -0.05 7.21 -2.76
N LEU A 6 0.93 6.44 -2.26
CA LEU A 6 2.13 6.98 -1.63
C LEU A 6 2.95 7.89 -2.57
N PHE A 7 2.97 7.61 -3.88
CA PHE A 7 3.67 8.46 -4.85
C PHE A 7 2.98 9.81 -5.05
N TYR A 8 1.70 9.91 -4.70
CA TYR A 8 0.90 11.12 -4.85
C TYR A 8 0.76 11.90 -3.54
N LYS A 9 1.58 11.62 -2.51
CA LYS A 9 1.53 12.34 -1.22
C LYS A 9 1.50 13.86 -1.41
N ASP A 10 2.40 14.39 -2.24
CA ASP A 10 2.50 15.83 -2.50
C ASP A 10 1.26 16.36 -3.24
N ALA A 11 0.64 15.55 -4.11
CA ALA A 11 -0.60 15.92 -4.78
C ALA A 11 -1.77 16.01 -3.80
N PHE A 12 -1.85 15.13 -2.80
CA PHE A 12 -2.84 15.24 -1.73
C PHE A 12 -2.60 16.46 -0.84
N GLN A 13 -1.34 16.79 -0.53
CA GLN A 13 -0.99 18.01 0.19
C GLN A 13 -1.38 19.26 -0.61
N HIS A 14 -1.10 19.28 -1.91
CA HIS A 14 -1.50 20.37 -2.78
C HIS A 14 -3.02 20.50 -2.88
N LEU A 15 -3.74 19.38 -2.97
CA LEU A 15 -5.21 19.36 -2.98
C LEU A 15 -5.79 20.00 -1.70
N ALA A 16 -5.25 19.63 -0.53
CA ALA A 16 -5.66 20.23 0.75
C ALA A 16 -5.36 21.73 0.84
N PHE A 17 -4.35 22.20 0.10
CA PHE A 17 -4.03 23.62 0.03
C PHE A 17 -4.99 24.40 -0.87
N VAL A 18 -5.42 23.83 -2.00
CA VAL A 18 -6.27 24.54 -2.99
C VAL A 18 -7.77 24.36 -2.77
N ASP A 19 -8.21 23.24 -2.19
CA ASP A 19 -9.61 22.93 -1.91
C ASP A 19 -9.86 22.86 -0.41
N ALA A 20 -10.47 23.92 0.13
CA ALA A 20 -10.82 24.01 1.55
C ALA A 20 -11.86 22.97 2.00
N ASN A 21 -12.60 22.34 1.08
CA ASN A 21 -13.55 21.27 1.42
C ASN A 21 -12.87 19.91 1.54
N TYR A 22 -11.61 19.78 1.10
CA TYR A 22 -10.84 18.55 1.23
C TYR A 22 -10.33 18.38 2.66
N THR A 23 -11.05 17.59 3.46
CA THR A 23 -10.77 17.39 4.91
C THR A 23 -10.06 16.07 5.22
N ASN A 24 -9.75 15.26 4.20
CA ASN A 24 -9.19 13.91 4.36
C ASN A 24 -7.67 13.85 4.13
N LEU A 25 -6.94 14.94 4.42
CA LEU A 25 -5.48 14.90 4.36
C LEU A 25 -4.93 14.02 5.48
N LEU A 26 -4.11 13.05 5.12
CA LEU A 26 -3.39 12.23 6.09
C LEU A 26 -2.26 13.03 6.74
N SER A 27 -2.07 12.81 8.04
CA SER A 27 -0.91 13.26 8.81
C SER A 27 0.37 12.54 8.39
N ASP A 28 1.53 13.09 8.76
CA ASP A 28 2.82 12.46 8.46
C ASP A 28 2.96 11.08 9.11
N ASP A 29 2.40 10.88 10.31
CA ASP A 29 2.36 9.59 10.98
C ASP A 29 1.51 8.56 10.22
N GLU A 30 0.36 8.97 9.69
CA GLU A 30 -0.48 8.11 8.85
C GLU A 30 0.20 7.75 7.52
N TRP A 31 0.93 8.69 6.90
CA TRP A 31 1.77 8.40 5.73
C TRP A 31 2.89 7.41 6.04
N SER A 32 3.53 7.56 7.20
CA SER A 32 4.57 6.64 7.68
C SER A 32 4.00 5.24 7.95
N TYR A 33 2.82 5.18 8.58
CA TYR A 33 2.08 3.94 8.80
C TYR A 33 1.72 3.26 7.47
N ALA A 34 1.15 3.98 6.51
CA ALA A 34 0.79 3.43 5.19
C ALA A 34 2.02 2.90 4.44
N THR A 35 3.15 3.58 4.53
CA THR A 35 4.44 3.15 3.97
C THR A 35 4.91 1.84 4.60
N THR A 36 4.85 1.75 5.92
CA THR A 36 5.21 0.56 6.69
C THR A 36 4.29 -0.62 6.34
N LEU A 37 2.97 -0.38 6.28
CA LEU A 37 1.99 -1.38 5.89
C LEU A 37 2.26 -1.93 4.48
N CYS A 38 2.57 -1.06 3.51
CA CYS A 38 2.92 -1.50 2.15
C CYS A 38 4.15 -2.41 2.12
N ARG A 39 5.15 -2.20 3.00
CA ARG A 39 6.30 -3.09 3.12
C ARG A 39 5.91 -4.48 3.63
N PHE A 40 5.06 -4.54 4.66
CA PHE A 40 4.55 -5.80 5.19
C PHE A 40 3.70 -6.55 4.17
N LEU A 41 2.80 -5.84 3.49
CA LEU A 41 1.97 -6.43 2.43
C LEU A 41 2.80 -7.00 1.28
N LYS A 42 3.90 -6.34 0.90
CA LYS A 42 4.84 -6.88 -0.10
C LYS A 42 5.49 -8.18 0.36
N LEU A 43 5.95 -8.23 1.62
CA LEU A 43 6.54 -9.45 2.18
C LEU A 43 5.51 -10.59 2.21
N PHE A 44 4.31 -10.28 2.71
CA PHE A 44 3.21 -11.24 2.77
C PHE A 44 2.88 -11.80 1.39
N TYR A 45 2.70 -10.93 0.39
CA TYR A 45 2.45 -11.33 -1.00
C TYR A 45 3.54 -12.28 -1.54
N ASN A 46 4.82 -11.94 -1.33
CA ASN A 46 5.92 -12.78 -1.78
C ASN A 46 5.88 -14.18 -1.14
N VAL A 47 5.64 -14.25 0.17
CA VAL A 47 5.55 -15.50 0.93
C VAL A 47 4.34 -16.32 0.48
N THR A 48 3.16 -15.69 0.34
CA THR A 48 1.94 -16.35 -0.17
C THR A 48 2.15 -16.92 -1.56
N ASN A 49 2.87 -16.23 -2.46
CA ASN A 49 3.17 -16.75 -3.79
C ASN A 49 4.07 -18.00 -3.75
N ILE A 50 5.07 -18.06 -2.85
CA ILE A 50 5.91 -19.24 -2.68
C ILE A 50 5.06 -20.45 -2.23
N PHE A 51 4.19 -20.25 -1.24
CA PHE A 51 3.30 -21.32 -0.76
C PHE A 51 2.26 -21.74 -1.82
N SER A 52 1.73 -20.78 -2.58
CA SER A 52 0.76 -21.06 -3.64
C SER A 52 1.39 -21.82 -4.80
N ALA A 53 2.63 -21.48 -5.17
CA ALA A 53 3.38 -22.17 -6.21
C ALA A 53 3.72 -23.62 -5.81
N THR A 54 4.11 -23.85 -4.56
CA THR A 54 4.42 -25.21 -4.05
C THR A 54 3.18 -26.10 -3.96
N ARG A 55 2.00 -25.54 -3.66
CA ARG A 55 0.73 -26.29 -3.66
C ARG A 55 0.30 -26.78 -5.05
N ASN A 56 0.73 -26.10 -6.11
CA ASN A 56 0.43 -26.52 -7.48
C ASN A 56 1.32 -27.70 -7.96
N ILE A 57 2.41 -28.01 -7.26
CA ILE A 57 3.29 -29.15 -7.62
C ILE A 57 2.68 -30.47 -7.15
N THR A 58 2.01 -30.49 -5.99
CA THR A 58 1.41 -31.71 -5.42
C THR A 58 0.00 -32.01 -5.93
N ALA A 59 -0.64 -31.09 -6.67
CA ALA A 59 -1.97 -31.30 -7.22
C ALA A 59 -1.97 -32.19 -8.49
N ASN A 60 -0.81 -32.49 -9.07
CA ASN A 60 -0.64 -33.38 -10.23
C ASN A 60 0.28 -34.58 -9.93
N MET A 61 0.32 -35.03 -8.68
CA MET A 61 0.93 -36.31 -8.31
C MET A 61 -0.14 -37.32 -7.91
#